data_AF-A0A962P5H9-F1
#
_entry.id   AF-A0A962P5H9-F1
#
_cell.length_a   1.000
_cell.length_b   1.000
_cell.length_c   1.000
_cell.angle_alpha   90.00
_cell.angle_beta   90.00
_cell.angle_gamma   90.00
#
_symmetry.space_group_name_H-M   'P 1'
#
loop_
_entity.id
_entity.type
_entity.pdbx_description
1 polymer ?
#
loop_
_entity_poly.entity_id
_entity_poly.type
_entity_poly.pdbx_seq_one_letter_code
_entity_poly.pdbx_strand_id
1 'polypeptide(L)'
;MATRSILSTPPRLSILKGAAAYTLITFPLAAVWHMILFGQLYWTFGYIEEQPSLALGFITILLQGLILSSIYPHISFQGSPLARGLKYGLAMGIFFWTSHVLAFIAKQSISQPVLFAAMESFYLFLQFGIYGIFLGYIHRQS
;
A
#
# COMPACT_ATOMS: atom_id res chain seq x y z
N MET A 1 -10.68 -9.54 -37.50
CA MET A 1 -10.18 -10.66 -36.68
C MET A 1 -8.72 -10.36 -36.33
N ALA A 2 -8.48 -9.76 -35.16
CA ALA A 2 -7.14 -9.52 -34.65
C ALA A 2 -7.16 -9.89 -33.16
N THR A 3 -6.80 -11.13 -32.89
CA THR A 3 -6.62 -11.68 -31.55
C THR A 3 -5.42 -10.94 -30.93
N ARG A 4 -5.68 -9.81 -30.27
CA ARG A 4 -4.65 -9.16 -29.45
C ARG A 4 -4.25 -10.18 -28.39
N SER A 5 -2.99 -10.62 -28.48
CA SER A 5 -2.33 -11.52 -27.55
C SER A 5 -2.71 -11.17 -26.11
N ILE A 6 -3.39 -12.09 -25.42
CA ILE A 6 -3.85 -11.95 -24.04
C ILE A 6 -2.67 -12.00 -23.05
N LEU A 7 -1.43 -12.09 -23.55
CA LEU A 7 -0.22 -12.27 -22.75
C LEU A 7 0.94 -11.39 -23.29
N SER A 8 0.74 -10.08 -23.46
CA SER A 8 1.89 -9.17 -23.42
C SER A 8 2.33 -9.06 -21.96
N THR A 9 3.38 -9.78 -21.58
CA THR A 9 3.98 -9.63 -20.26
C THR A 9 4.37 -8.16 -20.07
N PRO A 10 3.94 -7.51 -18.97
CA PRO A 10 4.33 -6.14 -18.71
C PRO A 10 5.86 -6.06 -18.66
N PRO A 11 6.46 -4.95 -19.13
CA PRO A 11 7.91 -4.82 -19.10
C PRO A 11 8.39 -4.97 -17.65
N ARG A 12 9.36 -5.86 -17.42
CA ARG A 12 9.95 -6.09 -16.08
C ARG A 12 10.37 -4.78 -15.40
N LEU A 13 10.77 -3.79 -16.20
CA LEU A 13 11.14 -2.46 -15.75
C LEU A 13 9.97 -1.67 -15.12
N SER A 14 8.74 -1.79 -15.62
CA SER A 14 7.57 -1.10 -15.04
C SER A 14 7.21 -1.66 -13.66
N ILE A 15 7.35 -2.98 -13.47
CA ILE A 15 7.18 -3.63 -12.17
C ILE A 15 8.23 -3.12 -11.18
N LEU A 16 9.51 -3.11 -11.57
CA LEU A 16 10.59 -2.62 -10.71
C LEU A 16 10.42 -1.14 -10.35
N LYS A 17 10.01 -0.30 -11.31
CA LYS A 17 9.69 1.11 -11.05
C LYS A 17 8.52 1.25 -10.08
N GLY A 18 7.48 0.44 -10.24
CA GLY A 18 6.34 0.43 -9.33
C GLY A 18 6.75 0.01 -7.91
N ALA A 19 7.56 -1.03 -7.78
CA ALA A 19 8.06 -1.49 -6.49
C ALA A 19 8.92 -0.40 -5.81
N ALA A 20 9.85 0.19 -6.56
CA ALA A 20 10.65 1.31 -6.07
C ALA A 20 9.77 2.50 -5.63
N ALA A 21 8.75 2.86 -6.41
CA ALA A 21 7.82 3.92 -6.04
C ALA A 21 7.08 3.59 -4.73
N TYR A 22 6.55 2.36 -4.61
CA TYR A 22 5.88 1.93 -3.37
C TYR A 22 6.81 2.01 -2.16
N THR A 23 8.05 1.53 -2.30
CA THR A 23 9.03 1.56 -1.22
C THR A 23 9.41 2.99 -0.82
N LEU A 24 9.72 3.85 -1.79
CA LEU A 24 10.12 5.23 -1.54
C LEU A 24 8.99 6.10 -0.99
N ILE A 25 7.73 5.75 -1.24
CA ILE A 25 6.57 6.42 -0.66
C ILE A 25 6.28 5.86 0.74
N THR A 26 6.13 4.54 0.84
CA THR A 26 5.58 3.88 2.03
C THR A 26 6.58 3.83 3.16
N PHE A 27 7.86 3.55 2.89
CA PHE A 27 8.85 3.39 3.98
C PHE A 27 9.08 4.70 4.75
N PRO A 28 9.34 5.86 4.08
CA PRO A 28 9.45 7.12 4.80
C PRO A 28 8.13 7.53 5.47
N LEU A 29 6.99 7.33 4.79
CA LEU A 29 5.69 7.65 5.37
C LEU A 29 5.43 6.82 6.64
N ALA A 30 5.67 5.52 6.61
CA ALA A 30 5.54 4.62 7.76
C ALA A 30 6.49 5.02 8.89
N ALA A 31 7.74 5.35 8.57
CA ALA A 31 8.73 5.75 9.56
C ALA A 31 8.30 7.04 10.29
N VAL A 32 7.89 8.06 9.53
CA VAL A 32 7.39 9.31 10.11
C VAL A 32 6.10 9.08 10.89
N TRP A 33 5.18 8.30 10.35
CA TRP A 33 3.87 8.08 10.96
C TRP A 33 3.96 7.28 12.26
N HIS A 34 4.57 6.10 12.21
CA HIS A 34 4.59 5.16 13.34
C HIS A 34 5.66 5.47 14.38
N MET A 35 6.77 6.11 14.02
CA MET A 35 7.85 6.38 14.99
C MET A 35 7.86 7.82 15.50
N ILE A 36 7.49 8.80 14.66
CA ILE A 36 7.65 10.22 14.99
C ILE A 36 6.32 10.84 15.40
N LEU A 37 5.32 10.83 14.52
CA LEU A 37 4.06 11.55 14.74
C LEU A 37 3.15 10.86 15.76
N PHE A 38 2.99 9.54 15.66
CA PHE A 38 1.98 8.80 16.42
C PHE A 38 2.57 7.67 17.28
N GLY A 39 3.90 7.59 17.43
CA GLY A 39 4.56 6.49 18.14
C GLY A 39 4.02 6.26 19.56
N GLN A 40 3.81 7.33 20.33
CA GLN A 40 3.23 7.22 21.68
C GLN A 40 1.81 6.68 21.69
N LEU A 41 1.00 7.03 20.68
CA LEU A 41 -0.37 6.51 20.55
C LEU A 41 -0.35 5.02 20.22
N TYR A 42 0.56 4.56 19.36
CA TYR A 42 0.71 3.13 19.10
C TYR A 42 1.12 2.31 20.33
N TRP A 43 1.99 2.85 21.19
CA TRP A 43 2.29 2.25 22.49
C TRP A 43 1.05 2.19 23.38
N THR A 44 0.28 3.27 23.43
CA THR A 44 -0.96 3.36 24.24
C THR A 44 -2.05 2.41 23.75
N PHE A 45 -2.08 2.13 22.44
CA PHE A 45 -3.01 1.16 21.86
C PHE A 45 -2.59 -0.29 22.08
N GLY A 46 -1.35 -0.55 22.52
CA GLY A 46 -0.78 -1.90 22.57
C GLY A 46 -0.47 -2.47 21.18
N TYR A 47 -0.24 -1.60 20.19
CA TYR A 47 0.09 -2.02 18.83
C TYR A 47 1.59 -2.26 18.64
N ILE A 48 2.43 -1.52 19.37
CA ILE A 48 3.88 -1.74 19.46
C ILE A 48 4.15 -2.24 20.87
N GLU A 49 4.59 -3.48 21.01
CA GLU A 49 5.02 -4.06 22.29
C GLU A 49 6.55 -4.06 22.42
N GLU A 50 7.25 -4.15 21.29
CA GLU A 50 8.71 -4.18 21.20
C GLU A 50 9.19 -3.26 20.07
N GLN A 51 10.48 -2.90 20.08
CA GLN A 51 11.04 -2.06 19.02
C GLN A 51 10.92 -2.74 17.65
N PRO A 52 10.23 -2.13 16.68
CA PRO A 52 10.05 -2.73 15.36
C PRO A 52 11.38 -2.80 14.60
N SER A 53 11.64 -3.94 13.97
CA SER A 53 12.82 -4.11 13.11
C SER A 53 12.67 -3.32 11.82
N LEU A 54 13.46 -2.25 11.67
CA LEU A 54 13.48 -1.43 10.45
C LEU A 54 13.85 -2.25 9.20
N ALA A 55 14.76 -3.22 9.35
CA ALA A 55 15.16 -4.08 8.24
C ALA A 55 14.00 -4.95 7.75
N LEU A 56 13.26 -5.58 8.67
CA LEU A 56 12.08 -6.37 8.30
C LEU A 56 10.96 -5.48 7.73
N GLY A 57 10.74 -4.29 8.31
CA GLY A 57 9.78 -3.33 7.77
C GLY A 57 10.10 -2.93 6.32
N PHE A 58 11.37 -2.64 6.04
CA PHE A 58 11.84 -2.33 4.69
C PHE A 58 11.62 -3.51 3.72
N ILE A 59 12.02 -4.72 4.12
CA ILE A 59 11.86 -5.93 3.30
C ILE A 59 10.38 -6.19 3.00
N THR A 60 9.50 -6.10 4.01
CA THR A 60 8.06 -6.25 3.83
C THR A 60 7.52 -5.26 2.82
N ILE A 61 7.88 -3.97 2.94
CA ILE A 61 7.43 -2.93 2.02
C ILE A 61 7.96 -3.17 0.60
N LEU A 62 9.22 -3.59 0.44
CA LEU A 62 9.78 -3.93 -0.86
C LEU A 62 9.02 -5.08 -1.53
N LEU A 63 8.75 -6.16 -0.79
CA LEU A 63 8.01 -7.33 -1.30
C LEU A 63 6.56 -6.96 -1.64
N GLN A 64 5.88 -6.19 -0.79
CA GLN A 64 4.56 -5.65 -1.09
C GLN A 64 4.56 -4.82 -2.39
N GLY A 65 5.55 -3.94 -2.56
CA GLY A 65 5.71 -3.14 -3.77
C GLY A 65 5.87 -3.98 -5.04
N LEU A 66 6.66 -5.06 -4.97
CA LEU A 66 6.84 -6.01 -6.07
C LEU A 66 5.53 -6.72 -6.41
N ILE A 67 4.83 -7.24 -5.39
CA ILE A 67 3.57 -7.96 -5.56
C ILE A 67 2.51 -7.03 -6.17
N LEU A 68 2.28 -5.87 -5.57
CA LEU A 68 1.28 -4.90 -6.05
C LEU A 68 1.57 -4.46 -7.49
N SER A 69 2.83 -4.13 -7.78
CA SER A 69 3.22 -3.68 -9.11
C SER A 69 3.11 -4.79 -10.16
N SER A 70 3.31 -6.06 -9.77
CA SER A 70 3.13 -7.21 -10.66
C SER A 70 1.67 -7.53 -10.95
N ILE A 71 0.77 -7.30 -9.99
CA ILE A 71 -0.67 -7.56 -10.14
C ILE A 71 -1.34 -6.48 -10.99
N TYR A 72 -0.92 -5.22 -10.87
CA TYR A 72 -1.56 -4.06 -11.51
C TYR A 72 -1.89 -4.23 -13.01
N PRO A 73 -0.98 -4.73 -13.87
CA PRO A 73 -1.25 -4.89 -15.30
C PRO A 73 -2.36 -5.90 -15.62
N HIS A 74 -2.65 -6.81 -14.68
CA HIS A 74 -3.69 -7.83 -14.84
C HIS A 74 -5.08 -7.36 -14.41
N ILE A 75 -5.18 -6.20 -13.76
CA ILE A 75 -6.46 -5.63 -13.34
C ILE A 75 -6.87 -4.50 -14.28
N SER A 76 -8.01 -4.70 -14.94
CA SER A 76 -8.56 -3.72 -15.89
C SER A 76 -9.62 -2.84 -15.23
N PHE A 77 -9.19 -1.67 -14.75
CA PHE A 77 -10.11 -0.58 -14.41
C PHE A 77 -10.40 0.30 -15.63
N GLN A 78 -11.60 0.89 -15.68
CA GLN A 78 -11.95 1.88 -16.70
C GLN A 78 -11.44 3.29 -16.33
N GLY A 79 -11.07 4.08 -17.34
CA GLY A 79 -10.69 5.49 -17.19
C GLY A 79 -9.28 5.81 -17.68
N SER A 80 -8.81 7.04 -17.41
CA SER A 80 -7.44 7.47 -17.71
C SER A 80 -6.41 6.64 -16.92
N PRO A 81 -5.13 6.58 -17.36
CA PRO A 81 -4.10 5.82 -16.65
C PRO A 81 -3.97 6.18 -15.16
N LEU A 82 -4.07 7.47 -14.82
CA LEU A 82 -4.02 7.93 -13.42
C LEU A 82 -5.27 7.48 -12.64
N ALA A 83 -6.46 7.62 -13.23
CA ALA A 83 -7.70 7.18 -12.58
C ALA A 83 -7.71 5.66 -12.35
N ARG A 84 -7.17 4.88 -13.30
CA ARG A 84 -6.97 3.44 -13.14
C ARG A 84 -6.02 3.11 -11.99
N GLY A 85 -4.87 3.78 -11.95
CA GLY A 85 -3.89 3.64 -10.88
C GLY A 85 -4.48 3.94 -9.51
N LEU A 86 -5.22 5.05 -9.40
CA LEU A 86 -5.88 5.45 -8.15
C LEU A 86 -6.94 4.43 -7.71
N LYS A 87 -7.82 3.99 -8.62
CA LYS A 87 -8.84 2.96 -8.32
C LYS A 87 -8.21 1.66 -7.83
N TYR A 88 -7.14 1.22 -8.50
CA TYR A 88 -6.38 0.05 -8.07
C TYR A 88 -5.76 0.25 -6.69
N GLY A 89 -5.05 1.36 -6.48
CA GLY A 89 -4.42 1.68 -5.21
C GLY A 89 -5.42 1.65 -4.07
N LEU A 90 -6.53 2.39 -4.20
CA LEU A 90 -7.58 2.43 -3.19
C LEU A 90 -8.24 1.07 -2.97
N ALA A 91 -8.47 0.26 -4.00
CA ALA A 91 -9.01 -1.08 -3.85
C ALA A 91 -8.06 -2.00 -3.04
N MET A 92 -6.76 -1.97 -3.35
CA MET A 92 -5.74 -2.69 -2.59
C MET A 92 -5.60 -2.14 -1.17
N GLY A 93 -5.75 -0.83 -0.99
CA GLY A 93 -5.75 -0.19 0.33
C GLY A 93 -6.92 -0.62 1.19
N ILE A 94 -8.13 -0.76 0.64
CA ILE A 94 -9.29 -1.32 1.34
C ILE A 94 -9.03 -2.78 1.74
N PHE A 95 -8.50 -3.60 0.82
CA PHE A 95 -8.14 -4.99 1.13
C PHE A 95 -7.07 -5.07 2.24
N PHE A 96 -6.07 -4.21 2.19
CA PHE A 96 -5.05 -4.14 3.24
C PHE A 96 -5.66 -3.69 4.57
N TRP A 97 -6.53 -2.67 4.54
CA TRP A 97 -7.22 -2.15 5.71
C TRP A 97 -8.04 -3.23 6.44
N THR A 98 -8.75 -4.11 5.72
CA THR A 98 -9.52 -5.18 6.37
C THR A 98 -8.62 -6.22 7.04
N SER A 99 -7.54 -6.62 6.39
CA SER A 99 -6.59 -7.61 6.92
C SER A 99 -5.65 -7.06 7.98
N HIS A 100 -5.50 -5.73 8.04
CA HIS A 100 -4.64 -5.03 8.98
C HIS A 100 -5.42 -4.44 10.15
N VAL A 101 -6.24 -3.42 9.87
CA VAL A 101 -6.93 -2.61 10.87
C VAL A 101 -8.03 -3.40 11.54
N LEU A 102 -8.99 -3.92 10.77
CA LEU A 102 -10.10 -4.69 11.36
C LEU A 102 -9.61 -5.96 12.04
N ALA A 103 -8.67 -6.68 11.41
CA ALA A 103 -8.12 -7.89 12.00
C ALA A 103 -7.39 -7.62 13.32
N PHE A 104 -6.67 -6.50 13.44
CA PHE A 104 -6.01 -6.10 14.68
C PHE A 104 -7.03 -5.77 15.77
N ILE A 105 -8.02 -4.92 15.46
CA ILE A 105 -9.11 -4.56 16.38
C ILE A 105 -9.88 -5.80 16.87
N ALA A 106 -10.10 -6.78 15.98
CA ALA A 106 -10.83 -8.00 16.32
C ALA A 106 -10.02 -8.99 17.18
N LYS A 107 -8.69 -8.97 17.09
CA LYS A 107 -7.80 -9.91 17.78
C LYS A 107 -7.23 -9.36 19.09
N GLN A 108 -7.09 -8.05 19.19
CA GLN A 108 -6.43 -7.39 20.30
C GLN A 108 -7.41 -6.53 21.10
N SER A 109 -7.27 -6.57 22.42
CA SER A 109 -8.04 -5.71 23.31
C SER A 109 -7.41 -4.34 23.38
N ILE A 110 -7.78 -3.46 22.47
CA ILE A 110 -7.21 -2.10 22.37
C ILE A 110 -8.07 -1.07 23.09
N SER A 111 -7.41 -0.08 23.70
CA SER A 111 -8.06 0.94 24.53
C SER A 111 -8.98 1.89 23.75
N GLN A 112 -8.62 2.25 22.50
CA GLN A 112 -9.34 3.23 21.69
C GLN A 112 -9.49 2.77 20.22
N PRO A 113 -10.37 1.80 19.94
CA PRO A 113 -10.45 1.17 18.63
C PRO A 113 -10.87 2.11 17.49
N VAL A 114 -11.77 3.05 17.78
CA VAL A 114 -12.24 4.02 16.77
C VAL A 114 -11.14 4.99 16.38
N LEU A 115 -10.36 5.49 17.35
CA LEU A 115 -9.26 6.40 17.07
C LEU A 115 -8.14 5.71 16.27
N PHE A 116 -7.77 4.49 16.68
CA PHE A 116 -6.84 3.67 15.92
C PHE A 116 -7.32 3.45 14.48
N ALA A 117 -8.58 3.04 14.31
CA ALA A 117 -9.16 2.82 12.98
C ALA A 117 -9.14 4.09 12.12
N ALA A 118 -9.50 5.25 12.68
CA ALA A 118 -9.51 6.51 11.95
C ALA A 118 -8.10 6.93 11.51
N MET A 119 -7.12 6.83 12.42
CA MET A 119 -5.72 7.14 12.17
C MET A 119 -5.14 6.23 11.08
N GLU A 120 -5.32 4.92 11.19
CA GLU A 120 -4.88 3.96 10.19
C GLU A 120 -5.59 4.13 8.84
N SER A 121 -6.88 4.47 8.85
CA SER A 121 -7.63 4.75 7.62
C SER A 121 -7.01 5.92 6.86
N PHE A 122 -6.63 6.99 7.56
CA PHE A 122 -5.99 8.14 6.94
C PHE A 122 -4.58 7.81 6.42
N TYR A 123 -3.80 7.08 7.22
CA TYR A 123 -2.49 6.58 6.81
C TYR A 123 -2.57 5.74 5.52
N LEU A 124 -3.45 4.73 5.50
CA LEU A 124 -3.61 3.84 4.35
C LEU A 124 -4.20 4.56 3.13
N PHE A 125 -5.08 5.53 3.34
CA PHE A 125 -5.59 6.38 2.26
C PHE A 125 -4.46 7.17 1.59
N LEU A 126 -3.56 7.78 2.38
CA LEU A 126 -2.39 8.49 1.85
C LEU A 126 -1.44 7.52 1.13
N GLN A 127 -1.06 6.43 1.80
CA GLN A 127 -0.13 5.44 1.26
C GLN A 127 -0.59 4.91 -0.10
N PHE A 128 -1.80 4.36 -0.15
CA PHE A 128 -2.33 3.72 -1.36
C PHE A 128 -2.85 4.72 -2.40
N GLY A 129 -3.32 5.89 -1.99
CA GLY A 129 -3.71 6.97 -2.89
C GLY A 129 -2.51 7.52 -3.67
N ILE A 130 -1.44 7.90 -2.95
CA ILE A 130 -0.20 8.41 -3.57
C ILE A 130 0.43 7.32 -4.45
N TYR A 131 0.57 6.10 -3.92
CA TYR A 131 1.11 4.99 -4.70
C TYR A 131 0.30 4.70 -5.97
N GLY A 132 -1.03 4.67 -5.87
CA GLY A 132 -1.92 4.44 -7.02
C GLY A 132 -1.71 5.46 -8.14
N ILE A 133 -1.55 6.74 -7.81
CA ILE A 133 -1.25 7.80 -8.79
C ILE A 133 0.07 7.53 -9.51
N PHE A 134 1.13 7.21 -8.76
CA PHE A 134 2.45 6.87 -9.33
C PHE A 134 2.39 5.63 -10.22
N LEU A 135 1.65 4.62 -9.80
CA LEU A 135 1.52 3.38 -10.56
C LEU A 135 0.79 3.59 -11.89
N GLY A 136 -0.25 4.42 -11.88
CA GLY A 136 -0.96 4.86 -13.08
C GLY A 136 -0.07 5.65 -14.04
N TYR A 137 0.81 6.50 -13.50
CA TYR A 137 1.80 7.23 -14.29
C TYR A 137 2.86 6.31 -14.92
N ILE A 138 3.42 5.37 -14.14
CA ILE A 138 4.46 4.42 -14.57
C ILE A 138 3.95 3.54 -15.73
N HIS A 139 2.70 3.10 -15.66
CA HIS A 139 2.10 2.19 -16.64
C HIS A 139 1.32 2.91 -17.75
N ARG A 140 1.40 4.25 -17.87
CA ARG A 140 0.61 5.00 -18.85
C ARG A 140 0.95 4.68 -20.31
N GLN A 141 2.14 4.11 -20.56
CA GLN A 141 2.67 3.77 -21.89
C GLN A 141 2.88 2.25 -22.08
N SER A 142 2.54 1.44 -21.07
CA SER A 142 2.61 -0.02 -21.12
C SER A 142 1.26 -0.59 -21.57
#